data_AF-A0A7S0AJK2-F1
#
_entry.id   AF-A0A7S0AJK2-F1
#
_cell.length_a   1.000
_cell.length_b   1.000
_cell.length_c   1.000
_cell.angle_alpha   90.00
_cell.angle_beta   90.00
_cell.angle_gamma   90.00
#
_symmetry.space_group_name_H-M   'P 1'
#
loop_
_entity.id
_entity.type
_entity.pdbx_description
1 polymer ?
#
loop_
_entity_poly.entity_id
_entity_poly.type
_entity_poly.pdbx_seq_one_letter_code
_entity_poly.pdbx_strand_id
1 'polypeptide(L)'
;AQIPTDSWGPMHFAGAYRVGIGGACAKLSPPQSYWCQPNGRTAGMTYLHRTPAGIANITRHLPHGPYASSKDLVLTYWRPGHWFTVPNGTVKFGEGGYQGAEGHDQGAEWFVENVLEELDAPNEFFFDKPTATLHLFYNGTGPPPTQVEVPALAELIRLEGGQDAPVRNVTLRALTMTGTRPTYLDPHGLPSGGDWGMTRLAAVHAKGTTGLEVDRCAFSRL
;
A
#
# COMPACT_ATOMS: atom_id res chain seq x y z
N ALA A 1 14.26 26.67 35.88
CA ALA A 1 13.46 26.66 34.64
C ALA A 1 13.32 25.21 34.19
N GLN A 2 12.16 24.60 34.41
CA GLN A 2 11.85 23.26 33.92
C GLN A 2 11.42 23.37 32.47
N ILE A 3 12.11 22.65 31.60
CA ILE A 3 11.65 22.40 30.23
C ILE A 3 10.49 21.38 30.37
N PRO A 4 9.29 21.65 29.82
CA PRO A 4 8.19 20.68 29.85
C PRO A 4 8.63 19.44 29.06
N THR A 5 8.59 18.28 29.70
CA THR A 5 8.70 17.00 29.00
C THR A 5 7.43 16.81 28.19
N ASP A 6 7.56 16.77 26.87
CA ASP A 6 6.49 16.31 25.98
C ASP A 6 5.89 15.01 26.51
N SER A 7 4.57 14.94 26.51
CA SER A 7 3.74 13.86 27.04
C SER A 7 3.81 12.55 26.25
N TRP A 8 4.90 12.29 25.54
CA TRP A 8 5.21 11.00 24.95
C TRP A 8 6.20 10.29 25.86
N GLY A 9 5.66 9.67 26.91
CA GLY A 9 6.45 8.91 27.87
C GLY A 9 7.39 7.91 27.17
N PRO A 10 8.56 7.61 27.76
CA PRO A 10 9.47 6.62 27.21
C PRO A 10 8.70 5.31 27.02
N MET A 11 8.83 4.70 25.84
CA MET A 11 8.35 3.33 25.63
C MET A 11 9.08 2.44 26.64
N HIS A 12 8.44 2.17 27.77
CA HIS A 12 9.00 1.40 28.87
C HIS A 12 9.23 -0.05 28.42
N PHE A 13 10.35 -0.32 27.77
CA PHE A 13 10.91 -1.66 27.63
C PHE A 13 11.81 -1.96 28.82
N ALA A 14 11.30 -1.79 30.04
CA ALA A 14 11.97 -2.32 31.23
C ALA A 14 11.61 -3.82 31.33
N GLY A 15 12.24 -4.66 30.49
CA GLY A 15 11.98 -6.10 30.45
C GLY A 15 12.51 -6.79 29.18
N ALA A 16 12.46 -8.14 29.19
CA ALA A 16 12.81 -8.96 28.04
C ALA A 16 11.93 -8.64 26.82
N TYR A 17 12.54 -8.37 25.67
CA TYR A 17 11.84 -8.20 24.39
C TYR A 17 11.11 -9.49 24.00
N ARG A 18 9.83 -9.38 23.65
CA ARG A 18 8.99 -10.50 23.21
C ARG A 18 8.35 -10.16 21.87
N VAL A 19 8.26 -11.16 21.00
CA VAL A 19 7.58 -11.09 19.71
C VAL A 19 6.57 -12.21 19.62
N GLY A 20 5.36 -11.92 19.14
CA GLY A 20 4.38 -12.95 18.79
C GLY A 20 4.68 -13.50 17.39
N ILE A 21 4.56 -14.81 17.23
CA ILE A 21 4.79 -15.51 15.95
C ILE A 21 3.51 -16.26 15.58
N GLY A 22 3.03 -16.10 14.34
CA GLY A 22 1.79 -16.73 13.88
C GLY A 22 0.52 -16.14 14.50
N GLY A 23 -0.55 -16.94 14.60
CA GLY A 23 -1.84 -16.49 15.12
C GLY A 23 -2.39 -15.28 14.35
N ALA A 24 -2.69 -14.19 15.06
CA ALA A 24 -3.15 -12.93 14.44
C ALA A 24 -2.12 -12.29 13.49
N CYS A 25 -0.84 -12.68 13.59
CA CYS A 25 0.25 -12.19 12.75
C CYS A 25 0.54 -13.07 11.53
N ALA A 26 -0.21 -14.17 11.32
CA ALA A 26 0.02 -15.09 10.20
C ALA A 26 -0.07 -14.41 8.82
N LYS A 27 -0.77 -13.27 8.73
CA LYS A 27 -0.91 -12.46 7.53
C LYS A 27 0.22 -11.44 7.29
N LEU A 28 1.12 -11.26 8.24
CA LEU A 28 2.26 -10.33 8.12
C LEU A 28 3.44 -11.00 7.42
N SER A 29 4.31 -10.19 6.83
CA SER A 29 5.58 -10.65 6.25
C SER A 29 6.76 -9.89 6.86
N PRO A 30 7.62 -10.52 7.69
CA PRO A 30 7.48 -11.88 8.23
C PRO A 30 6.26 -12.05 9.16
N PRO A 31 5.77 -13.28 9.43
CA PRO A 31 4.57 -13.55 10.22
C PRO A 31 4.79 -13.40 11.73
N GLN A 32 5.39 -12.28 12.12
CA GLN A 32 5.76 -11.96 13.50
C GLN A 32 5.57 -10.47 13.76
N SER A 33 5.09 -10.13 14.94
CA SER A 33 5.05 -8.76 15.45
C SER A 33 4.87 -8.77 16.95
N TYR A 34 5.34 -7.72 17.62
CA TYR A 34 5.07 -7.51 19.03
C TYR A 34 3.55 -7.30 19.29
N TRP A 35 2.76 -6.94 18.26
CA TRP A 35 1.30 -6.82 18.32
C TRP A 35 0.56 -8.14 18.52
N CYS A 36 1.20 -9.29 18.30
CA CYS A 36 0.56 -10.59 18.44
C CYS A 36 1.09 -11.40 19.63
N GLN A 37 1.75 -10.74 20.58
CA GLN A 37 2.25 -11.42 21.77
C GLN A 37 1.09 -11.87 22.69
N PRO A 38 1.16 -13.09 23.27
CA PRO A 38 0.23 -13.50 24.32
C PRO A 38 0.28 -12.51 25.49
N ASN A 39 -0.89 -12.06 25.98
CA ASN A 39 -1.07 -11.08 27.08
C ASN A 39 -0.66 -9.62 26.77
N GLY A 40 -0.44 -9.28 25.48
CA GLY A 40 -0.25 -7.93 24.95
C GLY A 40 0.95 -7.12 25.50
N ARG A 41 1.08 -5.86 25.06
CA ARG A 41 2.20 -4.95 25.37
C ARG A 41 2.27 -4.56 26.85
N THR A 42 1.14 -4.63 27.55
CA THR A 42 0.99 -4.20 28.94
C THR A 42 0.31 -5.32 29.70
N ALA A 43 0.83 -5.66 30.89
CA ALA A 43 0.24 -6.69 31.74
C ALA A 43 -1.26 -6.43 31.94
N GLY A 44 -2.09 -7.40 31.56
CA GLY A 44 -3.56 -7.30 31.66
C GLY A 44 -4.26 -6.65 30.46
N MET A 45 -3.55 -6.24 29.41
CA MET A 45 -4.15 -5.73 28.17
C MET A 45 -3.91 -6.68 27.00
N THR A 46 -4.97 -7.11 26.31
CA THR A 46 -4.84 -7.87 25.06
C THR A 46 -4.81 -6.91 23.88
N TYR A 47 -3.66 -6.78 23.23
CA TYR A 47 -3.55 -6.09 21.95
C TYR A 47 -3.61 -7.15 20.86
N LEU A 48 -4.59 -7.04 19.97
CA LEU A 48 -4.73 -7.91 18.80
C LEU A 48 -4.48 -7.09 17.55
N HIS A 49 -3.86 -7.70 16.54
CA HIS A 49 -3.86 -7.13 15.19
C HIS A 49 -5.31 -7.10 14.68
N ARG A 50 -5.92 -5.92 14.71
CA ARG A 50 -7.31 -5.68 14.33
C ARG A 50 -7.38 -4.80 13.09
N THR A 51 -8.22 -5.20 12.17
CA THR A 51 -8.56 -4.43 10.97
C THR A 51 -10.07 -4.44 10.89
N PRO A 52 -10.72 -3.33 10.45
CA PRO A 52 -12.14 -3.34 10.17
C PRO A 52 -12.50 -4.54 9.28
N ALA A 53 -13.75 -4.97 9.30
CA ALA A 53 -14.19 -6.16 8.54
C ALA A 53 -14.70 -5.81 7.12
N GLY A 54 -15.13 -4.57 6.91
CA GLY A 54 -15.65 -4.07 5.64
C GLY A 54 -16.52 -2.82 5.81
N ILE A 55 -17.03 -2.31 4.70
CA ILE A 55 -18.20 -1.41 4.69
C ILE A 55 -19.38 -2.22 4.13
N ALA A 56 -20.44 -2.35 4.92
CA ALA A 56 -21.67 -2.99 4.48
C ALA A 56 -22.49 -2.02 3.61
N ASN A 57 -23.09 -2.51 2.53
CA ASN A 57 -23.92 -1.70 1.62
C ASN A 57 -23.21 -0.45 1.05
N ILE A 58 -21.92 -0.57 0.69
CA ILE A 58 -21.12 0.55 0.16
C ILE A 58 -21.82 1.34 -0.96
N THR A 59 -22.57 0.64 -1.82
CA THR A 59 -23.31 1.24 -2.95
C THR A 59 -24.46 2.16 -2.52
N ARG A 60 -24.93 2.10 -1.26
CA ARG A 60 -25.92 3.04 -0.71
C ARG A 60 -25.29 4.34 -0.21
N HIS A 61 -23.98 4.37 -0.05
CA HIS A 61 -23.23 5.53 0.41
C HIS A 61 -22.69 6.37 -0.76
N LEU A 62 -22.89 5.93 -2.00
CA LEU A 62 -22.33 6.53 -3.20
C LEU A 62 -23.45 7.05 -4.13
N PRO A 63 -23.20 8.14 -4.86
CA PRO A 63 -24.25 8.90 -5.54
C PRO A 63 -24.83 8.19 -6.77
N HIS A 64 -24.08 7.32 -7.45
CA HIS A 64 -24.49 6.74 -8.74
C HIS A 64 -24.95 5.27 -8.64
N GLY A 65 -25.36 4.84 -7.45
CA GLY A 65 -25.99 3.54 -7.27
C GLY A 65 -27.39 3.46 -7.93
N PRO A 66 -27.89 2.24 -8.25
CA PRO A 66 -27.26 0.94 -8.06
C PRO A 66 -26.25 0.59 -9.16
N TYR A 67 -25.16 -0.07 -8.78
CA TYR A 67 -24.14 -0.52 -9.73
C TYR A 67 -24.52 -1.84 -10.40
N ALA A 68 -24.24 -1.95 -11.70
CA ALA A 68 -24.34 -3.17 -12.47
C ALA A 68 -23.32 -4.22 -11.98
N SER A 69 -22.14 -3.79 -11.51
CA SER A 69 -21.11 -4.64 -10.92
C SER A 69 -20.24 -3.88 -9.92
N SER A 70 -19.91 -4.52 -8.80
CA SER A 70 -18.91 -4.03 -7.83
C SER A 70 -17.70 -4.95 -7.71
N LYS A 71 -17.53 -5.86 -8.68
CA LYS A 71 -16.51 -6.91 -8.65
C LYS A 71 -15.08 -6.36 -8.61
N ASP A 72 -14.83 -5.30 -9.37
CA ASP A 72 -13.51 -4.67 -9.50
C ASP A 72 -13.38 -3.37 -8.71
N LEU A 73 -14.38 -3.01 -7.90
CA LEU A 73 -14.36 -1.82 -7.04
C LEU A 73 -13.17 -1.91 -6.09
N VAL A 74 -12.41 -0.83 -6.00
CA VAL A 74 -11.24 -0.67 -5.13
C VAL A 74 -11.62 0.30 -4.01
N LEU A 75 -11.78 -0.17 -2.77
CA LEU A 75 -12.09 0.70 -1.63
C LEU A 75 -10.80 1.08 -0.93
N THR A 76 -10.43 2.36 -0.93
CA THR A 76 -9.35 2.88 -0.09
C THR A 76 -9.92 3.51 1.16
N TYR A 77 -9.43 3.14 2.34
CA TYR A 77 -9.91 3.69 3.61
C TYR A 77 -8.78 4.17 4.49
N TRP A 78 -9.05 5.24 5.23
CA TRP A 78 -8.27 5.75 6.32
C TRP A 78 -8.81 5.19 7.64
N ARG A 79 -7.91 4.71 8.47
CA ARG A 79 -8.12 4.57 9.92
C ARG A 79 -7.31 5.66 10.61
N PRO A 80 -7.55 5.98 11.88
CA PRO A 80 -6.70 6.90 12.64
C PRO A 80 -5.20 6.61 12.42
N GLY A 81 -4.57 7.37 11.53
CA GLY A 81 -3.16 7.26 11.15
C GLY A 81 -2.74 6.41 9.93
N HIS A 82 -3.61 5.70 9.19
CA HIS A 82 -3.15 4.75 8.13
C HIS A 82 -4.14 4.49 6.98
N TRP A 83 -3.62 4.16 5.78
CA TRP A 83 -4.38 3.82 4.56
C TRP A 83 -4.35 2.32 4.22
N PHE A 84 -5.43 1.83 3.60
CA PHE A 84 -5.52 0.46 3.07
C PHE A 84 -6.50 0.40 1.91
N THR A 85 -6.41 -0.65 1.10
CA THR A 85 -7.32 -0.84 -0.02
C THR A 85 -7.70 -2.28 -0.26
N VAL A 86 -8.94 -2.52 -0.72
CA VAL A 86 -9.50 -3.87 -0.91
C VAL A 86 -10.42 -3.93 -2.14
N PRO A 87 -10.36 -5.03 -2.93
CA PRO A 87 -11.34 -5.32 -3.96
C PRO A 87 -12.60 -6.08 -3.45
N ASN A 88 -13.76 -5.80 -4.08
CA ASN A 88 -14.99 -6.64 -4.17
C ASN A 88 -16.22 -6.28 -3.27
N GLY A 89 -17.43 -6.49 -3.80
CA GLY A 89 -18.77 -6.07 -3.33
C GLY A 89 -19.27 -6.54 -1.96
N THR A 90 -18.47 -7.31 -1.23
CA THR A 90 -18.47 -7.33 0.25
C THR A 90 -17.03 -7.16 0.65
N VAL A 91 -16.65 -5.92 0.90
CA VAL A 91 -15.25 -5.53 1.03
C VAL A 91 -14.68 -6.18 2.27
N LYS A 92 -13.90 -7.26 2.14
CA LYS A 92 -13.21 -7.90 3.28
C LYS A 92 -11.76 -7.46 3.29
N PHE A 93 -11.30 -6.83 4.37
CA PHE A 93 -9.92 -6.35 4.56
C PHE A 93 -8.87 -7.46 4.72
N GLY A 94 -8.81 -8.39 3.77
CA GLY A 94 -7.87 -9.51 3.73
C GLY A 94 -6.65 -9.25 2.85
N GLU A 95 -6.79 -8.47 1.77
CA GLU A 95 -5.74 -8.18 0.79
C GLU A 95 -5.48 -6.67 0.74
N GLY A 96 -4.21 -6.23 0.73
CA GLY A 96 -3.81 -4.82 0.63
C GLY A 96 -2.48 -4.47 1.34
N GLY A 97 -1.97 -3.27 1.06
CA GLY A 97 -0.80 -2.68 1.72
C GLY A 97 -1.14 -2.08 3.07
N TYR A 98 -0.93 -2.81 4.16
CA TYR A 98 -1.08 -2.27 5.52
C TYR A 98 0.12 -1.38 5.87
N GLN A 99 -0.03 -0.06 5.79
CA GLN A 99 1.02 0.87 6.22
C GLN A 99 1.19 0.90 7.76
N GLY A 100 0.19 0.40 8.50
CA GLY A 100 0.17 0.32 9.96
C GLY A 100 -0.17 -1.06 10.51
N ALA A 101 0.59 -1.52 11.50
CA ALA A 101 0.43 -2.81 12.21
C ALA A 101 -0.57 -2.77 13.38
N GLU A 102 -0.96 -1.57 13.81
CA GLU A 102 -1.80 -1.38 15.00
C GLU A 102 -3.24 -1.86 14.79
N GLY A 103 -3.87 -2.30 15.88
CA GLY A 103 -5.22 -2.85 15.86
C GLY A 103 -6.33 -1.86 16.17
N HIS A 104 -7.11 -1.47 15.15
CA HIS A 104 -8.38 -0.74 15.31
C HIS A 104 -9.49 -1.32 14.44
N ASP A 105 -10.70 -1.43 15.01
CA ASP A 105 -11.86 -2.00 14.33
C ASP A 105 -12.68 -0.95 13.56
N GLN A 106 -12.36 0.34 13.72
CA GLN A 106 -13.08 1.44 13.05
C GLN A 106 -12.19 2.13 12.01
N GLY A 107 -12.79 2.55 10.90
CA GLY A 107 -12.22 3.49 9.93
C GLY A 107 -12.92 4.84 10.01
N ALA A 108 -12.38 5.86 9.35
CA ALA A 108 -13.04 7.15 9.17
C ALA A 108 -13.19 7.48 7.69
N GLU A 109 -12.30 8.26 7.08
CA GLU A 109 -12.39 8.65 5.67
C GLU A 109 -12.19 7.44 4.75
N TRP A 110 -12.85 7.44 3.60
CA TRP A 110 -12.68 6.42 2.58
C TRP A 110 -13.08 6.98 1.21
N PHE A 111 -12.57 6.37 0.16
CA PHE A 111 -12.97 6.62 -1.22
C PHE A 111 -12.99 5.31 -1.99
N VAL A 112 -13.70 5.30 -3.11
CA VAL A 112 -13.74 4.15 -4.02
C VAL A 112 -13.15 4.54 -5.36
N GLU A 113 -12.59 3.55 -6.05
CA GLU A 113 -12.11 3.67 -7.41
C GLU A 113 -12.60 2.48 -8.23
N ASN A 114 -12.46 2.59 -9.55
CA ASN A 114 -12.71 1.52 -10.50
C ASN A 114 -14.16 1.01 -10.50
N VAL A 115 -15.11 1.96 -10.55
CA VAL A 115 -16.56 1.74 -10.73
C VAL A 115 -16.98 2.55 -11.95
N LEU A 116 -17.60 1.90 -12.94
CA LEU A 116 -17.98 2.58 -14.20
C LEU A 116 -19.03 3.66 -13.96
N GLU A 117 -19.97 3.41 -13.06
CA GLU A 117 -21.05 4.34 -12.71
C GLU A 117 -20.55 5.62 -12.00
N GLU A 118 -19.37 5.58 -11.40
CA GLU A 118 -18.71 6.73 -10.77
C GLU A 118 -17.70 7.41 -11.71
N LEU A 119 -17.71 7.08 -13.01
CA LEU A 119 -16.98 7.83 -14.05
C LEU A 119 -17.81 9.07 -14.43
N ASP A 120 -17.66 10.17 -13.69
CA ASP A 120 -18.59 11.30 -13.72
C ASP A 120 -17.92 12.67 -13.90
N ALA A 121 -16.59 12.75 -13.85
CA ALA A 121 -15.86 14.01 -13.93
C ALA A 121 -14.80 14.04 -15.06
N PRO A 122 -14.52 15.21 -15.65
CA PRO A 122 -13.48 15.37 -16.66
C PRO A 122 -12.11 14.82 -16.25
N ASN A 123 -11.48 14.09 -17.17
CA ASN A 123 -10.19 13.41 -17.06
C ASN A 123 -10.16 12.14 -16.21
N GLU A 124 -11.31 11.67 -15.72
CA GLU A 124 -11.42 10.35 -15.13
C GLU A 124 -11.42 9.25 -16.19
N PHE A 125 -11.07 8.03 -15.78
CA PHE A 125 -11.09 6.87 -16.67
C PHE A 125 -11.55 5.60 -15.94
N PHE A 126 -12.10 4.67 -16.70
CA PHE A 126 -12.43 3.33 -16.26
C PHE A 126 -11.96 2.32 -17.30
N PHE A 127 -11.26 1.27 -16.87
CA PHE A 127 -10.79 0.22 -17.77
C PHE A 127 -11.58 -1.07 -17.56
N ASP A 128 -12.44 -1.39 -18.53
CA ASP A 128 -13.20 -2.64 -18.57
C ASP A 128 -12.29 -3.79 -19.02
N LYS A 129 -11.71 -4.50 -18.04
CA LYS A 129 -10.77 -5.61 -18.30
C LYS A 129 -11.38 -6.73 -19.17
N PRO A 130 -12.61 -7.23 -18.92
CA PRO A 130 -13.26 -8.22 -19.79
C PRO A 130 -13.28 -7.89 -21.27
N THR A 131 -13.58 -6.62 -21.61
CA THR A 131 -13.70 -6.19 -23.01
C THR A 131 -12.45 -5.50 -23.54
N ALA A 132 -11.46 -5.24 -22.68
CA ALA A 132 -10.28 -4.42 -22.93
C ALA A 132 -10.64 -3.00 -23.43
N THR A 133 -11.72 -2.42 -22.90
CA THR A 133 -12.21 -1.09 -23.29
C THR A 133 -11.78 -0.04 -22.26
N LEU A 134 -11.15 1.04 -22.73
CA LEU A 134 -10.88 2.22 -21.92
C LEU A 134 -11.98 3.26 -22.11
N HIS A 135 -12.75 3.51 -21.06
CA HIS A 135 -13.68 4.62 -20.96
C HIS A 135 -12.92 5.84 -20.41
N LEU A 136 -12.96 6.96 -21.13
CA LEU A 136 -12.35 8.22 -20.72
C LEU A 136 -13.43 9.29 -20.67
N PHE A 137 -13.60 9.93 -19.52
CA PHE A 137 -14.46 11.10 -19.41
C PHE A 137 -13.71 12.31 -19.98
N TYR A 138 -13.85 12.49 -21.30
CA TYR A 138 -13.08 13.48 -22.02
C TYR A 138 -13.47 14.91 -21.63
N ASN A 139 -12.47 15.75 -21.32
CA ASN A 139 -12.68 17.13 -20.87
C ASN A 139 -13.13 18.09 -21.98
N GLY A 140 -13.26 17.62 -23.23
CA GLY A 140 -13.71 18.42 -24.38
C GLY A 140 -12.67 19.38 -24.96
N THR A 141 -11.43 19.39 -24.44
CA THR A 141 -10.37 20.30 -24.90
C THR A 141 -9.41 19.62 -25.88
N GLY A 142 -9.43 20.08 -27.14
CA GLY A 142 -8.61 19.53 -28.22
C GLY A 142 -9.23 18.30 -28.91
N PRO A 143 -8.43 17.50 -29.63
CA PRO A 143 -8.81 16.13 -29.97
C PRO A 143 -8.55 15.18 -28.78
N PRO A 144 -9.36 14.11 -28.62
CA PRO A 144 -9.06 13.04 -27.66
C PRO A 144 -7.68 12.42 -27.89
N PRO A 145 -7.03 11.88 -26.85
CA PRO A 145 -5.71 11.27 -26.98
C PRO A 145 -5.76 10.10 -27.97
N THR A 146 -4.83 10.10 -28.93
CA THR A 146 -4.70 9.02 -29.93
C THR A 146 -3.91 7.82 -29.41
N GLN A 147 -3.19 8.00 -28.30
CA GLN A 147 -2.40 6.98 -27.63
C GLN A 147 -2.55 7.13 -26.12
N VAL A 148 -2.68 6.00 -25.44
CA VAL A 148 -2.71 5.92 -23.98
C VAL A 148 -1.65 4.94 -23.53
N GLU A 149 -0.90 5.31 -22.49
CA GLU A 149 0.09 4.46 -21.84
C GLU A 149 -0.44 4.07 -20.46
N VAL A 150 -0.50 2.76 -20.18
CA VAL A 150 -0.87 2.24 -18.87
C VAL A 150 0.36 1.58 -18.24
N PRO A 151 0.89 2.10 -17.14
CA PRO A 151 2.05 1.51 -16.50
C PRO A 151 1.70 0.16 -15.88
N ALA A 152 2.48 -0.87 -16.19
CA ALA A 152 2.22 -2.24 -15.73
C ALA A 152 3.27 -2.75 -14.72
N LEU A 153 4.50 -2.25 -14.79
CA LEU A 153 5.61 -2.72 -13.97
C LEU A 153 5.76 -1.87 -12.71
N ALA A 154 6.00 -2.52 -11.56
CA ALA A 154 6.33 -1.83 -10.31
C ALA A 154 7.82 -1.46 -10.23
N GLU A 155 8.68 -2.23 -10.90
CA GLU A 155 10.13 -2.05 -10.95
C GLU A 155 10.56 -2.09 -12.41
N LEU A 156 11.44 -1.17 -12.83
CA LEU A 156 11.95 -1.12 -14.21
C LEU A 156 13.30 -1.84 -14.32
N ILE A 157 14.14 -1.72 -13.30
CA ILE A 157 15.44 -2.37 -13.23
C ILE A 157 15.60 -3.04 -11.87
N ARG A 158 15.93 -4.34 -11.86
CA ARG A 158 16.15 -5.13 -10.66
C ARG A 158 17.56 -5.74 -10.66
N LEU A 159 18.37 -5.36 -9.68
CA LEU A 159 19.73 -5.85 -9.45
C LEU A 159 19.74 -6.60 -8.12
N GLU A 160 19.74 -7.94 -8.17
CA GLU A 160 19.72 -8.78 -6.98
C GLU A 160 20.93 -9.71 -6.91
N GLY A 161 21.75 -9.49 -5.89
CA GLY A 161 22.82 -10.39 -5.48
C GLY A 161 22.64 -10.85 -4.04
N GLY A 162 23.43 -11.86 -3.66
CA GLY A 162 23.55 -12.31 -2.28
C GLY A 162 24.66 -11.58 -1.54
N GLN A 163 24.73 -11.75 -0.21
CA GLN A 163 25.85 -11.23 0.58
C GLN A 163 27.18 -11.84 0.13
N ASP A 164 27.19 -13.15 -0.15
CA ASP A 164 28.40 -13.88 -0.57
C ASP A 164 28.67 -13.76 -2.08
N ALA A 165 27.66 -13.39 -2.87
CA ALA A 165 27.74 -13.25 -4.32
C ALA A 165 27.00 -11.97 -4.77
N PRO A 166 27.58 -10.79 -4.50
CA PRO A 166 26.92 -9.54 -4.84
C PRO A 166 27.02 -9.25 -6.34
N VAL A 167 26.05 -8.49 -6.87
CA VAL A 167 26.15 -7.88 -8.21
C VAL A 167 27.15 -6.72 -8.14
N ARG A 168 28.14 -6.70 -9.03
CA ARG A 168 29.28 -5.77 -8.92
C ARG A 168 29.41 -4.87 -10.14
N ASN A 169 29.81 -3.61 -9.91
CA ASN A 169 30.30 -2.68 -10.93
C ASN A 169 29.29 -2.44 -12.07
N VAL A 170 28.06 -2.06 -11.70
CA VAL A 170 27.00 -1.73 -12.66
C VAL A 170 26.86 -0.21 -12.74
N THR A 171 26.86 0.34 -13.95
CA THR A 171 26.58 1.76 -14.17
C THR A 171 25.30 1.90 -15.00
N LEU A 172 24.29 2.55 -14.43
CA LEU A 172 23.10 3.03 -15.13
C LEU A 172 23.34 4.48 -15.51
N ARG A 173 23.43 4.79 -16.82
CA ARG A 173 23.81 6.13 -17.28
C ARG A 173 22.88 6.67 -18.34
N ALA A 174 22.47 7.93 -18.18
CA ALA A 174 21.68 8.68 -19.14
C ALA A 174 20.34 8.01 -19.54
N LEU A 175 19.72 7.28 -18.61
CA LEU A 175 18.41 6.64 -18.83
C LEU A 175 17.28 7.56 -18.37
N THR A 176 16.17 7.58 -19.12
CA THR A 176 14.89 8.13 -18.65
C THR A 176 13.99 6.98 -18.22
N MET A 177 13.64 6.96 -16.95
CA MET A 177 12.80 5.95 -16.31
C MET A 177 11.46 6.57 -15.95
N THR A 178 10.38 6.00 -16.50
CA THR A 178 9.02 6.53 -16.36
C THR A 178 7.99 5.42 -16.44
N GLY A 179 6.81 5.63 -15.88
CA GLY A 179 5.67 4.73 -16.04
C GLY A 179 5.79 3.46 -15.19
N THR A 180 6.11 3.59 -13.91
CA THR A 180 5.84 2.52 -12.96
C THR A 180 4.38 2.56 -12.52
N ARG A 181 3.79 1.38 -12.28
CA ARG A 181 2.41 1.32 -11.78
C ARG A 181 2.39 1.79 -10.32
N PRO A 182 1.27 2.32 -9.84
CA PRO A 182 1.15 2.61 -8.41
C PRO A 182 1.30 1.34 -7.56
N THR A 183 2.05 1.47 -6.47
CA THR A 183 2.40 0.37 -5.55
C THR A 183 1.97 0.63 -4.10
N TYR A 184 1.31 1.76 -3.83
CA TYR A 184 0.86 2.11 -2.47
C TYR A 184 -0.17 1.12 -1.90
N LEU A 185 -0.71 0.25 -2.75
CA LEU A 185 -1.64 -0.83 -2.39
C LEU A 185 -1.01 -2.22 -2.35
N ASP A 186 0.26 -2.33 -2.77
CA ASP A 186 0.96 -3.60 -2.76
C ASP A 186 1.18 -4.06 -1.30
N PRO A 187 1.24 -5.38 -1.05
CA PRO A 187 1.52 -5.90 0.27
C PRO A 187 2.81 -5.30 0.87
N HIS A 188 2.67 -4.65 2.01
CA HIS A 188 3.81 -4.18 2.81
C HIS A 188 4.27 -5.26 3.79
N GLY A 189 5.57 -5.40 3.95
CA GLY A 189 6.14 -6.23 5.01
C GLY A 189 6.29 -5.43 6.31
N LEU A 190 6.41 -6.12 7.45
CA LEU A 190 6.71 -5.51 8.75
C LEU A 190 8.07 -6.03 9.24
N PRO A 191 9.18 -5.65 8.59
CA PRO A 191 10.49 -6.22 8.89
C PRO A 191 10.97 -5.94 10.31
N SER A 192 10.54 -4.82 10.93
CA SER A 192 10.84 -4.49 12.32
C SER A 192 9.94 -5.24 13.32
N GLY A 193 8.86 -5.87 12.86
CA GLY A 193 7.77 -6.36 13.70
C GLY A 193 7.01 -5.23 14.42
N GLY A 194 7.28 -3.97 14.05
CA GLY A 194 6.76 -2.76 14.69
C GLY A 194 5.50 -2.19 14.04
N ASP A 195 5.26 -0.90 14.23
CA ASP A 195 3.99 -0.23 13.85
C ASP A 195 3.88 0.08 12.37
N TRP A 196 5.00 0.12 11.66
CA TRP A 196 5.07 0.65 10.31
C TRP A 196 5.37 -0.47 9.30
N GLY A 197 4.46 -0.63 8.35
CA GLY A 197 4.67 -1.44 7.17
C GLY A 197 5.67 -0.76 6.24
N MET A 198 6.53 -1.56 5.61
CA MET A 198 7.52 -1.10 4.64
C MET A 198 7.49 -2.04 3.43
N THR A 199 7.46 -1.47 2.24
CA THR A 199 7.76 -2.22 1.02
C THR A 199 9.19 -1.95 0.57
N ARG A 200 9.77 -2.90 -0.16
CA ARG A 200 11.08 -2.77 -0.80
C ARG A 200 10.88 -2.78 -2.31
N LEU A 201 10.28 -1.70 -2.81
CA LEU A 201 9.99 -1.47 -4.21
C LEU A 201 10.55 -0.11 -4.62
N ALA A 202 11.07 -0.04 -5.84
CA ALA A 202 11.54 1.18 -6.47
C ALA A 202 11.63 0.95 -7.98
N ALA A 203 11.59 2.03 -8.77
CA ALA A 203 11.84 1.94 -10.21
C ALA A 203 13.21 1.28 -10.52
N VAL A 204 14.22 1.52 -9.68
CA VAL A 204 15.49 0.78 -9.66
C VAL A 204 15.64 0.13 -8.29
N HIS A 205 15.47 -1.19 -8.23
CA HIS A 205 15.67 -1.98 -7.01
C HIS A 205 17.06 -2.64 -7.04
N ALA A 206 17.89 -2.30 -6.07
CA ALA A 206 19.22 -2.88 -5.89
C ALA A 206 19.36 -3.53 -4.50
N LYS A 207 19.67 -4.83 -4.46
CA LYS A 207 19.90 -5.62 -3.25
C LYS A 207 21.16 -6.45 -3.42
N GLY A 208 22.04 -6.44 -2.42
CA GLY A 208 23.30 -7.20 -2.48
C GLY A 208 24.18 -6.77 -3.66
N THR A 209 24.44 -5.46 -3.78
CA THR A 209 25.22 -4.87 -4.87
C THR A 209 26.44 -4.12 -4.32
N THR A 210 27.52 -4.04 -5.11
CA THR A 210 28.71 -3.21 -4.80
C THR A 210 29.15 -2.44 -6.03
N GLY A 211 29.44 -1.13 -5.91
CA GLY A 211 29.86 -0.32 -7.05
C GLY A 211 28.72 -0.09 -8.07
N LEU A 212 27.50 0.15 -7.58
CA LEU A 212 26.39 0.63 -8.42
C LEU A 212 26.50 2.15 -8.60
N GLU A 213 26.56 2.61 -9.84
CA GLU A 213 26.52 4.03 -10.21
C GLU A 213 25.22 4.33 -10.96
N VAL A 214 24.50 5.37 -10.55
CA VAL A 214 23.34 5.92 -11.28
C VAL A 214 23.69 7.34 -11.68
N ASP A 215 24.13 7.53 -12.92
CA ASP A 215 24.69 8.79 -13.43
C ASP A 215 23.78 9.42 -14.49
N ARG A 216 23.39 10.69 -14.27
CA ARG A 216 22.58 11.48 -15.21
C ARG A 216 21.29 10.79 -15.68
N CYS A 217 20.68 9.97 -14.84
CA CYS A 217 19.37 9.39 -15.11
C CYS A 217 18.24 10.35 -14.70
N ALA A 218 17.11 10.27 -15.39
CA ALA A 218 15.90 11.02 -15.07
C ALA A 218 14.79 10.04 -14.63
N PHE A 219 14.08 10.40 -13.57
CA PHE A 219 12.94 9.66 -13.05
C PHE A 219 11.71 10.56 -13.09
N SER A 220 10.65 10.13 -13.76
CA SER A 220 9.43 10.95 -13.92
C SER A 220 8.20 10.07 -14.02
N ARG A 221 7.06 10.49 -13.44
CA ARG A 221 5.80 9.72 -13.47
C ARG A 221 6.02 8.27 -12.99
N LEU A 222 6.62 8.13 -11.80
CA LEU A 222 6.84 6.84 -11.13
C LEU A 222 5.68 6.50 -10.19
#